data_AF-A0A6N7GR91-F1
#
_entry.id   AF-A0A6N7GR91-F1
#
_cell.length_a   1.000
_cell.length_b   1.000
_cell.length_c   1.000
_cell.angle_alpha   90.00
_cell.angle_beta   90.00
_cell.angle_gamma   90.00
#
_symmetry.space_group_name_H-M   'P 1'
#
loop_
_entity.id
_entity.type
_entity.pdbx_description
1 polymer ?
#
loop_
_entity_poly.entity_id
_entity_poly.type
_entity_poly.pdbx_seq_one_letter_code
_entity_poly.pdbx_strand_id
1 'polypeptide(L)'
;MFERETKVILAGLAIVAMTVIDDAPRQLAKAHEVTLATGATVNYTNWVNKAGKGCCNNHDCRPIPANFERTRNGQLEVFVIGEGVAAGQSEWCPIHSQHYLSKGNAPDGSQSHYCVWQQAGTTPCAQLLCYQPPAQY
;
A
#
# COMPACT_ATOMS: atom_id res chain seq x y z
N MET A 1 53.44 30.20 55.88
CA MET A 1 52.16 29.52 55.54
C MET A 1 51.78 30.09 54.19
N PHE A 2 52.10 29.36 53.10
CA PHE A 2 52.10 29.88 51.74
C PHE A 2 50.70 29.78 51.09
N GLU A 3 50.32 30.88 50.44
CA GLU A 3 49.15 31.05 49.57
C GLU A 3 49.02 29.92 48.55
N ARG A 4 47.78 29.45 48.32
CA ARG A 4 47.46 28.64 47.14
C ARG A 4 46.43 29.35 46.29
N GLU A 5 46.85 29.56 45.06
CA GLU A 5 46.23 30.35 44.02
C GLU A 5 44.94 29.71 43.48
N THR A 6 43.98 30.60 43.25
CA THR A 6 42.76 30.42 42.47
C THR A 6 43.08 29.98 41.04
N LYS A 7 42.49 28.86 40.58
CA LYS A 7 42.44 28.53 39.16
C LYS A 7 41.01 28.52 38.62
N VAL A 8 40.94 29.20 37.50
CA VAL A 8 39.82 29.70 36.70
C VAL A 8 39.10 28.58 35.93
N ILE A 9 37.76 28.63 36.03
CA ILE A 9 36.72 28.49 34.98
C ILE A 9 36.99 27.45 33.87
N LEU A 10 36.14 26.42 33.83
CA LEU A 10 35.70 25.82 32.57
C LEU A 10 34.18 25.93 32.42
N ALA A 11 33.79 26.69 31.40
CA ALA A 11 32.42 26.81 30.91
C ALA A 11 31.99 25.49 30.25
N GLY A 12 31.05 24.79 30.87
CA GLY A 12 30.34 23.67 30.26
C GLY A 12 29.15 24.20 29.47
N LEU A 13 29.34 24.41 28.17
CA LEU A 13 28.27 24.75 27.22
C LEU A 13 27.38 23.50 27.05
N ALA A 14 26.20 23.49 27.67
CA ALA A 14 25.21 22.43 27.46
C ALA A 14 24.50 22.68 26.12
N ILE A 15 24.91 21.96 25.08
CA ILE A 15 24.19 21.95 23.79
C ILE A 15 22.93 21.10 23.99
N VAL A 16 21.79 21.75 24.16
CA VAL A 16 20.48 21.11 24.07
C VAL A 16 20.23 20.82 22.59
N ALA A 17 20.50 19.58 22.17
CA ALA A 17 20.06 19.09 20.87
C ALA A 17 18.53 18.90 20.94
N MET A 18 17.79 19.93 20.52
CA MET A 18 16.36 19.81 20.23
C MET A 18 16.23 18.93 18.99
N THR A 19 16.02 17.63 19.20
CA THR A 19 15.53 16.74 18.16
C THR A 19 14.15 17.24 17.76
N VAL A 20 14.08 17.90 16.60
CA VAL A 20 12.82 18.16 15.92
C VAL A 20 12.32 16.78 15.50
N ILE A 21 11.43 16.22 16.31
CA ILE A 21 10.61 15.11 15.87
C ILE A 21 9.62 15.78 14.93
N ASP A 22 9.87 15.70 13.63
CA ASP A 22 8.86 15.94 12.60
C ASP A 22 7.75 14.90 12.82
N ASP A 23 6.85 15.20 13.77
CA ASP A 23 5.50 14.66 13.85
C ASP A 23 4.71 15.23 12.67
N ALA A 24 5.16 14.91 11.45
CA ALA A 24 4.26 14.94 10.32
C ALA A 24 3.14 13.96 10.70
N PRO A 25 1.88 14.40 10.82
CA PRO A 25 0.80 13.45 10.97
C PRO A 25 0.93 12.51 9.77
N ARG A 26 1.29 11.25 10.02
CA ARG A 26 0.98 10.15 9.11
C ARG A 26 -0.53 10.22 9.00
N GLN A 27 -1.01 11.01 8.05
CA GLN A 27 -2.35 10.90 7.57
C GLN A 27 -2.42 9.44 7.14
N LEU A 28 -3.11 8.66 7.95
CA LEU A 28 -3.84 7.50 7.50
C LEU A 28 -4.68 8.03 6.34
N ALA A 29 -4.09 8.08 5.14
CA ALA A 29 -4.85 8.04 3.92
C ALA A 29 -5.78 6.87 4.17
N LYS A 30 -7.07 7.17 4.37
CA LYS A 30 -8.11 6.16 4.43
C LYS A 30 -7.77 5.21 3.29
N ALA A 31 -7.61 3.91 3.54
CA ALA A 31 -7.09 2.92 2.59
C ALA A 31 -7.90 2.78 1.26
N HIS A 32 -8.87 3.67 1.07
CA HIS A 32 -9.79 3.78 -0.04
C HIS A 32 -9.45 4.97 -0.94
N GLU A 33 -8.65 5.94 -0.45
CA GLU A 33 -8.22 7.14 -1.15
C GLU A 33 -6.82 6.93 -1.73
N VAL A 34 -6.73 6.76 -3.04
CA VAL A 34 -5.45 6.74 -3.75
C VAL A 34 -5.31 8.06 -4.51
N THR A 35 -4.18 8.72 -4.32
CA THR A 35 -3.79 9.85 -5.18
C THR A 35 -3.21 9.30 -6.47
N LEU A 36 -3.93 9.51 -7.57
CA LEU A 36 -3.46 9.15 -8.91
C LEU A 36 -2.23 9.98 -9.31
N ALA A 37 -1.50 9.56 -10.33
CA ALA A 37 -0.37 10.32 -10.88
C ALA A 37 -0.76 11.74 -11.36
N THR A 38 -2.04 11.97 -11.63
CA THR A 38 -2.62 13.28 -11.97
C THR A 38 -2.82 14.21 -10.77
N GLY A 39 -2.56 13.75 -9.55
CA GLY A 39 -2.82 14.46 -8.30
C GLY A 39 -4.27 14.36 -7.81
N ALA A 40 -5.16 13.69 -8.55
CA ALA A 40 -6.53 13.46 -8.15
C ALA A 40 -6.63 12.38 -7.06
N THR A 41 -7.28 12.69 -5.94
CA THR A 41 -7.65 11.69 -4.93
C THR A 41 -8.93 10.98 -5.37
N VAL A 42 -8.86 9.66 -5.52
CA VAL A 42 -10.00 8.84 -5.93
C VAL A 42 -10.33 7.78 -4.89
N ASN A 43 -11.63 7.48 -4.75
CA ASN A 43 -12.15 6.55 -3.77
C ASN A 43 -12.53 5.20 -4.39
N TYR A 44 -11.88 4.11 -3.99
CA TYR A 44 -12.29 2.74 -4.34
C TYR A 44 -13.37 2.28 -3.36
N THR A 45 -14.60 2.09 -3.85
CA THR A 45 -15.71 1.67 -2.98
C THR A 45 -16.55 0.56 -3.61
N ASN A 46 -17.08 -0.32 -2.76
CA ASN A 46 -18.15 -1.28 -3.10
C ASN A 46 -17.82 -2.33 -4.17
N TRP A 47 -16.55 -2.72 -4.29
CA TRP A 47 -16.17 -3.82 -5.18
C TRP A 47 -16.58 -5.16 -4.61
N VAL A 48 -17.23 -5.97 -5.43
CA VAL A 48 -17.57 -7.36 -5.15
C VAL A 48 -17.05 -8.20 -6.30
N ASN A 49 -16.31 -9.28 -6.00
CA ASN A 49 -15.81 -10.18 -7.03
C ASN A 49 -16.90 -11.17 -7.50
N LYS A 50 -16.60 -11.98 -8.52
CA LYS A 50 -17.53 -12.99 -9.06
C LYS A 50 -17.76 -14.16 -8.11
N ALA A 51 -16.92 -14.34 -7.09
CA ALA A 51 -17.19 -15.25 -5.97
C ALA A 51 -18.07 -14.64 -4.87
N GLY A 52 -18.59 -13.42 -5.07
CA GLY A 52 -19.47 -12.73 -4.10
C GLY A 52 -18.75 -12.15 -2.89
N LYS A 53 -17.41 -12.12 -2.88
CA LYS A 53 -16.63 -11.52 -1.79
C LYS A 53 -16.44 -10.02 -2.02
N GLY A 54 -16.69 -9.22 -0.98
CA GLY A 54 -16.35 -7.81 -0.97
C GLY A 54 -14.84 -7.61 -0.92
N CYS A 55 -14.33 -6.67 -1.71
CA CYS A 55 -12.90 -6.38 -1.80
C CYS A 55 -12.55 -4.94 -1.40
N CYS A 56 -13.31 -3.93 -1.83
CA CYS A 56 -12.96 -2.52 -1.55
C CYS A 56 -13.86 -1.87 -0.50
N ASN A 57 -13.97 -2.51 0.68
CA ASN A 57 -14.59 -1.97 1.88
C ASN A 57 -13.62 -2.20 3.07
N ASN A 58 -12.63 -1.31 3.24
CA ASN A 58 -11.52 -1.41 4.22
C ASN A 58 -10.34 -2.34 3.84
N HIS A 59 -10.10 -2.59 2.56
CA HIS A 59 -8.90 -3.33 2.10
C HIS A 59 -8.15 -2.53 1.03
N ASP A 60 -6.90 -2.92 0.77
CA ASP A 60 -5.95 -2.19 -0.07
C ASP A 60 -6.25 -2.42 -1.55
N CYS A 61 -7.09 -1.55 -2.10
CA CYS A 61 -7.39 -1.48 -3.53
C CYS A 61 -6.53 -0.40 -4.19
N ARG A 62 -5.82 -0.78 -5.26
CA ARG A 62 -4.88 0.13 -5.92
C ARG A 62 -4.71 -0.16 -7.41
N PRO A 63 -4.27 0.83 -8.20
CA PRO A 63 -3.80 0.58 -9.56
C PRO A 63 -2.69 -0.47 -9.57
N ILE A 64 -2.65 -1.29 -10.62
CA ILE A 64 -1.53 -2.22 -10.82
C ILE A 64 -0.32 -1.41 -11.29
N PRO A 65 0.83 -1.47 -10.59
CA PRO A 65 2.04 -0.80 -11.04
C PRO A 65 2.48 -1.27 -12.43
N ALA A 66 3.22 -0.42 -13.13
CA ALA A 66 3.87 -0.82 -14.36
C ALA A 66 4.73 -2.09 -14.12
N ASN A 67 4.65 -3.05 -15.04
CA ASN A 67 5.33 -4.35 -14.97
C ASN A 67 4.83 -5.32 -13.88
N PHE A 68 3.73 -5.03 -13.17
CA PHE A 68 3.11 -5.94 -12.20
C PHE A 68 1.91 -6.70 -12.79
N GLU A 69 1.75 -6.62 -14.10
CA GLU A 69 0.79 -7.41 -14.87
C GLU A 69 1.53 -8.01 -16.06
N ARG A 70 1.23 -9.27 -16.36
CA ARG A 70 1.76 -9.95 -17.55
C ARG A 70 0.79 -11.02 -18.03
N THR A 71 0.93 -11.41 -19.28
CA THR A 71 0.30 -12.63 -19.80
C THR A 71 1.39 -13.66 -20.06
N ARG A 72 1.26 -14.85 -19.46
CA ARG A 72 2.18 -15.97 -19.66
C ARG A 72 1.38 -17.20 -20.05
N ASN A 73 1.73 -17.83 -21.17
CA ASN A 73 1.03 -19.01 -21.69
C ASN A 73 -0.50 -18.83 -21.83
N GLY A 74 -0.96 -17.62 -22.18
CA GLY A 74 -2.38 -17.29 -22.28
C GLY A 74 -3.10 -17.04 -20.94
N GLN A 75 -2.41 -17.18 -19.80
CA GLN A 75 -2.92 -16.86 -18.48
C GLN A 75 -2.46 -15.45 -18.08
N LEU A 76 -3.42 -14.60 -17.71
CA LEU A 76 -3.15 -13.30 -17.11
C LEU A 76 -2.67 -13.51 -15.67
N GLU A 77 -1.57 -12.86 -15.28
CA GLU A 77 -0.97 -12.92 -13.96
C GLU A 77 -0.67 -11.51 -13.46
N VAL A 78 -0.79 -11.31 -12.16
CA VAL A 78 -0.42 -10.07 -11.47
C VAL A 78 0.62 -10.35 -10.41
N PHE A 79 1.61 -9.48 -10.25
CA PHE A 79 2.61 -9.62 -9.21
C PHE A 79 2.05 -9.07 -7.90
N VAL A 80 1.88 -9.94 -6.91
CA VAL A 80 1.36 -9.59 -5.59
C VAL A 80 2.49 -9.64 -4.58
N ILE A 81 2.67 -8.55 -3.86
CA ILE A 81 3.50 -8.49 -2.66
C ILE A 81 2.54 -8.75 -1.49
N GLY A 82 2.78 -9.83 -0.75
CA GLY A 82 1.97 -10.23 0.38
C GLY A 82 2.07 -9.25 1.55
N GLU A 83 0.96 -9.10 2.26
CA GLU A 83 0.82 -8.20 3.41
C GLU A 83 0.31 -9.01 4.63
N GLY A 84 0.35 -8.44 5.83
CA GLY A 84 -0.06 -9.12 7.07
C GLY A 84 0.56 -10.51 7.26
N VAL A 85 -0.25 -11.58 7.22
CA VAL A 85 0.23 -12.96 7.46
C VAL A 85 1.18 -13.49 6.38
N ALA A 86 1.18 -12.89 5.19
CA ALA A 86 2.11 -13.21 4.09
C ALA A 86 3.16 -12.11 3.89
N ALA A 87 3.36 -11.22 4.87
CA ALA A 87 4.23 -10.06 4.76
C ALA A 87 5.65 -10.45 4.30
N GLY A 88 6.14 -9.72 3.28
CA GLY A 88 7.48 -9.93 2.72
C GLY A 88 7.57 -11.06 1.69
N GLN A 89 6.51 -11.83 1.49
CA GLN A 89 6.42 -12.78 0.38
C GLN A 89 5.97 -12.06 -0.89
N SER A 90 6.33 -12.57 -2.05
CA SER A 90 5.81 -12.06 -3.32
C SER A 90 5.71 -13.17 -4.35
N GLU A 91 4.69 -13.09 -5.20
CA GLU A 91 4.40 -14.13 -6.17
C GLU A 91 3.66 -13.57 -7.39
N TRP A 92 3.85 -14.21 -8.54
CA TRP A 92 3.01 -13.99 -9.71
C TRP A 92 1.73 -14.81 -9.59
N CYS A 93 0.62 -14.12 -9.40
CA CYS A 93 -0.67 -14.73 -9.10
C CYS A 93 -1.57 -14.77 -10.34
N PRO A 94 -2.05 -15.95 -10.75
CA PRO A 94 -2.96 -16.06 -11.88
C PRO A 94 -4.30 -15.39 -11.57
N ILE A 95 -4.80 -14.62 -12.53
CA ILE A 95 -6.14 -14.06 -12.48
C ILE A 95 -7.14 -15.12 -12.93
N HIS A 96 -7.97 -15.57 -11.98
CA HIS A 96 -9.07 -16.49 -12.25
C HIS A 96 -10.39 -15.74 -12.40
N SER A 97 -11.40 -16.42 -12.96
CA SER A 97 -12.76 -15.87 -13.15
C SER A 97 -13.33 -15.28 -11.86
N GLN A 98 -13.06 -15.90 -10.71
CA GLN A 98 -13.51 -15.45 -9.40
C GLN A 98 -12.95 -14.09 -8.97
N HIS A 99 -11.78 -13.67 -9.47
CA HIS A 99 -11.17 -12.40 -9.09
C HIS A 99 -11.84 -11.22 -9.80
N TYR A 100 -12.44 -11.42 -10.97
CA TYR A 100 -13.08 -10.33 -11.69
C TYR A 100 -14.25 -9.76 -10.90
N LEU A 101 -14.52 -8.47 -11.08
CA LEU A 101 -15.68 -7.83 -10.45
C LEU A 101 -17.00 -8.38 -10.99
N SER A 102 -17.96 -8.53 -10.07
CA SER A 102 -19.39 -8.67 -10.34
C SER A 102 -20.14 -7.36 -10.09
N LYS A 103 -19.62 -6.51 -9.19
CA LYS A 103 -20.16 -5.19 -8.87
C LYS A 103 -19.03 -4.21 -8.52
N GLY A 104 -19.25 -2.93 -8.83
CA GLY A 104 -18.29 -1.85 -8.60
C GLY A 104 -17.48 -1.54 -9.85
N ASN A 105 -16.72 -0.45 -9.80
CA ASN A 105 -15.80 -0.07 -10.87
C ASN A 105 -14.61 0.70 -10.27
N ALA A 106 -13.45 0.63 -10.94
CA ALA A 106 -12.34 1.52 -10.64
C ALA A 106 -12.71 2.96 -10.99
N PRO A 107 -12.26 3.94 -10.17
CA PRO A 107 -12.41 5.35 -10.50
C PRO A 107 -11.60 5.75 -11.73
N ASP A 108 -10.48 5.07 -11.99
CA ASP A 108 -9.67 5.21 -13.19
C ASP A 108 -9.81 3.95 -14.06
N GLY A 109 -10.46 4.08 -15.22
CA GLY A 109 -10.60 2.99 -16.17
C GLY A 109 -9.41 2.83 -17.11
N SER A 110 -8.40 3.71 -17.09
CA SER A 110 -7.31 3.70 -18.06
C SER A 110 -6.29 2.58 -17.84
N GLN A 111 -6.27 1.98 -16.65
CA GLN A 111 -5.33 0.94 -16.26
C GLN A 111 -6.00 -0.15 -15.44
N SER A 112 -5.32 -1.30 -15.33
CA SER A 112 -5.75 -2.40 -14.48
C SER A 112 -5.64 -2.06 -13.00
N HIS A 113 -6.48 -2.70 -12.20
CA HIS A 113 -6.56 -2.49 -10.75
C HIS A 113 -6.76 -3.81 -10.03
N TYR A 114 -6.30 -3.87 -8.78
CA TYR A 114 -6.42 -5.06 -7.95
C TYR A 114 -6.67 -4.72 -6.49
N CYS A 115 -7.20 -5.68 -5.76
CA CYS A 115 -7.37 -5.61 -4.31
C CYS A 115 -6.69 -6.78 -3.63
N VAL A 116 -5.86 -6.44 -2.63
CA VAL A 116 -5.25 -7.40 -1.72
C VAL A 116 -5.84 -7.20 -0.33
N TRP A 117 -6.16 -8.30 0.34
CA TRP A 117 -6.54 -8.28 1.75
C TRP A 117 -5.61 -9.15 2.58
N GLN A 118 -4.88 -8.50 3.48
CA GLN A 118 -3.91 -9.12 4.38
C GLN A 118 -4.43 -10.28 5.26
N GLN A 119 -5.75 -10.41 5.45
CA GLN A 119 -6.35 -11.50 6.24
C GLN A 119 -7.07 -12.55 5.38
N ALA A 120 -7.11 -12.39 4.05
CA ALA A 120 -7.81 -13.33 3.16
C ALA A 120 -7.10 -14.67 3.02
N GLY A 121 -5.79 -14.73 3.26
CA GLY A 121 -5.01 -15.97 3.17
C GLY A 121 -3.54 -15.79 3.55
N THR A 122 -2.83 -16.92 3.62
CA THR A 122 -1.44 -17.01 4.09
C THR A 122 -0.39 -16.90 2.98
N THR A 123 -0.80 -16.83 1.71
CA THR A 123 0.08 -16.65 0.55
C THR A 123 -0.33 -15.39 -0.23
N PRO A 124 0.59 -14.75 -0.97
CA PRO A 124 0.26 -13.56 -1.77
C PRO A 124 -0.95 -13.77 -2.68
N CYS A 125 -1.07 -14.94 -3.34
CA CYS A 125 -2.18 -15.21 -4.23
C CYS A 125 -3.50 -15.47 -3.52
N ALA A 126 -3.48 -16.04 -2.31
CA ALA A 126 -4.68 -16.18 -1.50
C ALA A 126 -5.19 -14.81 -0.97
N GLN A 127 -4.33 -13.80 -0.95
CA GLN A 127 -4.69 -12.44 -0.56
C GLN A 127 -5.28 -11.61 -1.71
N LEU A 128 -5.09 -12.03 -2.96
CA LEU A 128 -5.70 -11.40 -4.13
C LEU A 128 -7.19 -11.71 -4.18
N LEU A 129 -8.03 -10.70 -4.01
CA LEU A 129 -9.49 -10.88 -3.98
C LEU A 129 -10.20 -10.37 -5.22
N CYS A 130 -9.80 -9.19 -5.70
CA CYS A 130 -10.42 -8.55 -6.84
C CYS A 130 -9.39 -8.15 -7.90
N TYR A 131 -9.84 -8.19 -9.14
CA TYR A 131 -9.13 -7.71 -10.32
C TYR A 131 -10.13 -6.98 -11.23
N GLN A 132 -9.71 -5.84 -11.76
CA GLN A 132 -10.42 -5.12 -12.80
C GLN A 132 -9.45 -4.77 -13.93
N PRO A 133 -9.74 -5.17 -15.19
CA PRO A 133 -8.94 -4.77 -16.34
C PRO A 133 -9.18 -3.30 -16.71
N PRO A 134 -8.33 -2.68 -17.55
CA PRO A 134 -8.63 -1.40 -18.15
C PRO A 134 -9.95 -1.46 -18.92
N ALA A 135 -10.65 -0.34 -18.96
CA ALA A 135 -11.80 -0.14 -19.81
C ALA A 135 -11.35 -0.27 -21.27
N GLN A 136 -11.98 -1.20 -21.98
CA GLN A 136 -11.83 -1.32 -23.43
C GLN A 136 -12.78 -0.30 -24.06
N TYR A 137 -12.25 0.83 -24.52
CA TYR A 137 -12.98 1.81 -25.31
C TYR A 137 -12.99 1.43 -26.80
#